data_AF-A0A1Y4D0G4-F1
#
_entry.id   AF-A0A1Y4D0G4-F1
#
_cell.length_a   1.000
_cell.length_b   1.000
_cell.length_c   1.000
_cell.angle_alpha   90.00
_cell.angle_beta   90.00
_cell.angle_gamma   90.00
#
_symmetry.space_group_name_H-M   'P 1'
#
loop_
_entity.id
_entity.type
_entity.pdbx_description
1 polymer ?
#
loop_
_entity_poly.entity_id
_entity_poly.type
_entity_poly.pdbx_seq_one_letter_code
_entity_poly.pdbx_strand_id
1 'polypeptide(L)' 'MKKIILSVAVVATAAIAGWNYQQNQNKVEMSDLALANVEALAQSESDLCPNGCYDNGTGCYCHFWFPTYREAN' A
#
# COMPACT_ATOMS: atom_id res chain seq x y z
N MET A 1 30.33 40.11 -16.44
CA MET A 1 30.19 38.80 -17.14
C MET A 1 30.54 37.61 -16.25
N LYS A 2 31.76 37.51 -15.69
CA LYS A 2 32.19 36.36 -14.86
C LYS A 2 31.31 36.06 -13.63
N LYS A 3 30.75 37.09 -12.99
CA LYS A 3 29.83 36.97 -11.84
C LYS A 3 28.45 36.40 -12.21
N ILE A 4 27.97 36.69 -13.42
CA ILE A 4 26.66 36.24 -13.94
C ILE A 4 26.73 34.76 -14.34
N ILE A 5 27.86 34.33 -14.92
CA ILE A 5 28.10 32.94 -15.27
C ILE A 5 28.17 32.06 -14.02
N LEU A 6 28.84 32.55 -12.96
CA LEU A 6 28.88 31.84 -11.67
C LEU A 6 27.50 31.72 -11.03
N SER A 7 26.68 32.77 -11.04
CA SER A 7 25.32 32.70 -10.48
C SER A 7 24.42 31.73 -11.25
N VAL A 8 24.52 31.70 -12.58
CA VAL A 8 23.74 30.74 -13.40
C VAL A 8 24.20 29.31 -13.15
N ALA A 9 25.50 29.08 -12.97
CA ALA A 9 26.04 27.76 -12.66
C ALA A 9 25.51 27.23 -11.31
N VAL A 10 25.43 28.08 -10.29
CA VAL A 10 24.91 27.70 -8.95
C VAL A 10 23.41 27.36 -8.99
N VAL A 11 22.62 28.11 -9.77
CA VAL A 11 21.19 27.81 -9.93
C VAL A 11 20.98 26.51 -10.70
N ALA A 12 21.78 26.27 -11.75
CA ALA A 12 21.70 25.04 -12.53
C ALA A 12 22.02 23.79 -11.70
N THR A 13 23.03 23.83 -10.83
CA THR A 13 23.38 22.69 -9.97
C THR A 13 22.31 22.43 -8.90
N ALA A 14 21.72 23.47 -8.32
CA ALA A 14 20.62 23.34 -7.36
C ALA A 14 19.36 22.73 -8.02
N ALA A 15 19.04 23.12 -9.25
CA ALA A 15 17.91 22.58 -10.00
C ALA A 15 18.08 21.08 -10.32
N ILE A 16 19.29 20.64 -10.71
CA ILE A 16 19.58 19.23 -11.01
C ILE A 16 19.52 18.36 -9.75
N ALA A 17 20.09 18.85 -8.63
CA ALA A 17 20.02 18.16 -7.34
C ALA A 17 18.58 18.09 -6.81
N GLY A 18 17.81 19.17 -6.98
CA GLY A 18 16.39 19.22 -6.64
C GLY A 18 15.54 18.26 -7.48
N TRP A 19 15.84 18.12 -8.78
CA TRP A 19 15.15 17.20 -9.69
C TRP A 19 15.38 15.73 -9.30
N ASN A 20 16.60 15.38 -8.91
CA ASN A 20 16.94 14.02 -8.44
C ASN A 20 16.24 13.68 -7.11
N TYR A 21 16.17 14.66 -6.19
CA TYR A 21 15.45 14.52 -4.93
C TYR A 21 13.93 14.37 -5.15
N GLN A 22 13.34 15.18 -6.04
CA GLN A 22 11.90 15.18 -6.29
C GLN A 22 11.43 13.90 -7.04
N GLN A 23 12.25 13.37 -7.95
CA GLN A 23 12.01 12.06 -8.59
C GLN A 23 11.92 10.92 -7.56
N ASN A 24 12.74 10.95 -6.50
CA ASN A 24 12.78 9.89 -5.49
C ASN A 24 11.75 10.08 -4.36
N GLN A 25 11.05 11.23 -4.35
CA GLN A 25 9.94 11.54 -3.44
C GLN A 25 8.59 11.09 -4.01
N ASN A 26 8.56 10.44 -5.18
CA ASN A 26 7.37 9.74 -5.69
C ASN A 26 7.12 8.41 -4.92
N LYS A 27 7.45 8.39 -3.63
CA LYS A 27 6.91 7.41 -2.70
C LYS A 27 5.44 7.76 -2.64
N VAL A 28 4.63 6.94 -3.30
CA VAL A 28 3.19 6.98 -3.16
C VAL A 28 2.92 6.93 -1.66
N GLU A 29 2.66 8.10 -1.04
CA GLU A 29 2.06 8.16 0.28
C GLU A 29 0.65 7.64 0.10
N MET A 30 0.53 6.31 0.15
CA MET A 30 -0.75 5.65 0.25
C MET A 30 -1.35 6.19 1.55
N SER A 31 -2.43 6.97 1.43
CA SER A 31 -3.20 7.42 2.57
C SER A 31 -3.47 6.23 3.48
N ASP A 32 -3.46 6.42 4.81
CA ASP A 32 -3.85 5.39 5.77
C ASP A 32 -5.20 4.74 5.38
N LEU A 33 -6.06 5.50 4.71
CA LEU A 33 -7.33 5.04 4.17
C LEU A 33 -7.19 4.08 2.96
N ALA A 34 -6.23 4.34 2.07
CA ALA A 34 -5.92 3.44 0.96
C ALA A 34 -5.25 2.15 1.43
N LEU A 35 -4.39 2.22 2.46
CA LEU A 35 -3.79 1.05 3.09
C LEU A 35 -4.86 0.20 3.79
N ALA A 36 -5.75 0.82 4.58
CA ALA A 36 -6.85 0.12 5.24
C ALA A 36 -7.82 -0.55 4.24
N ASN A 37 -8.05 0.05 3.06
CA ASN A 37 -8.87 -0.56 2.02
C ASN A 37 -8.19 -1.78 1.36
N VAL A 38 -6.86 -1.78 1.25
CA VAL A 38 -6.09 -2.93 0.75
C VAL A 38 -6.05 -4.04 1.80
N GLU A 39 -5.85 -3.71 3.06
CA GLU A 39 -5.93 -4.67 4.17
C GLU A 39 -7.34 -5.26 4.31
N ALA A 40 -8.39 -4.45 4.09
CA ALA A 40 -9.78 -4.91 4.05
C ALA A 40 -10.11 -5.77 2.81
N LEU A 41 -9.26 -5.79 1.78
CA LEU A 41 -9.36 -6.75 0.68
C LEU A 41 -8.59 -8.05 1.00
N ALA A 42 -7.46 -7.95 1.70
CA ALA A 42 -6.62 -9.08 2.09
C ALA A 42 -7.11 -9.83 3.35
N GLN A 43 -8.04 -9.27 4.12
CA GLN A 43 -8.66 -9.95 5.28
C GLN A 43 -9.39 -11.25 4.91
N SER A 44 -9.74 -11.44 3.63
CA SER A 44 -10.28 -12.69 3.09
C SER A 44 -9.20 -13.69 2.64
N GLU A 45 -7.92 -13.31 2.65
CA GLU A 45 -6.76 -14.16 2.32
C GLU A 45 -6.04 -14.64 3.59
N SER A 46 -6.78 -14.96 4.65
CA SER A 46 -6.20 -15.70 5.78
C SER A 46 -5.94 -17.13 5.31
N ASP A 47 -4.71 -17.65 5.49
CA ASP A 47 -4.40 -19.08 5.29
C ASP A 47 -5.34 -20.01 6.08
N LEU A 48 -5.95 -19.49 7.14
CA LEU A 48 -6.92 -20.20 7.97
C LEU A 48 -8.34 -20.17 7.41
N CYS A 49 -8.63 -19.34 6.42
CA CYS A 49 -9.95 -19.13 5.83
C CYS A 49 -9.86 -18.84 4.32
N PRO A 50 -9.18 -19.67 3.51
CA PRO A 50 -8.81 -19.34 2.12
C PRO A 50 -10.01 -18.99 1.23
N ASN A 51 -11.18 -19.56 1.55
CA ASN A 51 -12.41 -19.28 0.81
C ASN A 51 -13.44 -18.48 1.66
N GLY A 52 -13.20 -18.33 2.97
CA GLY A 52 -14.15 -17.74 3.92
C GLY A 52 -15.24 -18.70 4.43
N CYS A 53 -16.13 -18.18 5.29
CA CYS A 53 -17.25 -18.90 5.89
C CYS A 53 -18.59 -18.29 5.46
N TYR A 54 -19.55 -19.12 5.03
CA TYR A 54 -20.93 -18.70 4.71
C TYR A 54 -21.94 -19.24 5.71
N ASP A 55 -23.08 -18.56 5.86
CA ASP A 55 -24.19 -19.00 6.71
C ASP A 55 -24.80 -20.33 6.24
N ASN A 56 -25.56 -20.98 7.14
CA ASN A 56 -26.29 -22.24 6.91
C ASN A 56 -25.39 -23.44 6.62
N GLY A 57 -24.40 -23.64 7.49
CA GLY A 57 -23.51 -24.79 7.45
C GLY A 57 -23.46 -25.60 8.74
N THR A 58 -22.57 -26.59 8.75
CA THR A 58 -22.39 -27.54 9.85
C THR A 58 -20.99 -27.46 10.47
N GLY A 59 -20.23 -26.41 10.16
CA GLY A 59 -18.86 -26.22 10.57
C GLY A 59 -18.04 -25.42 9.57
N CYS A 60 -17.41 -24.35 10.04
CA CYS A 60 -16.36 -23.64 9.34
C CYS A 60 -15.25 -23.29 10.34
N TYR A 61 -14.00 -23.56 9.99
CA TYR A 61 -12.85 -23.14 10.80
C TYR A 61 -12.24 -21.90 10.17
N CYS A 62 -12.30 -20.78 10.87
CA CYS A 62 -11.67 -19.53 10.45
C CYS A 62 -11.09 -18.80 11.65
N HIS A 63 -9.88 -19.19 12.06
CA HIS A 63 -9.23 -18.83 13.34
C HIS A 63 -9.96 -19.40 14.58
N PHE A 64 -11.30 -19.45 14.54
CA PHE A 64 -12.19 -20.09 15.50
C PHE A 64 -13.12 -21.09 14.79
N TRP A 65 -13.69 -22.01 15.57
CA TRP A 65 -14.72 -22.92 15.07
C TRP A 65 -16.10 -22.28 15.08
N PHE A 66 -16.74 -22.21 13.92
CA PHE A 66 -18.08 -21.69 13.72
C PHE A 66 -19.05 -22.82 13.34
N PRO A 67 -19.88 -23.31 14.28
CA PRO A 67 -20.71 -24.49 14.06
C PRO A 67 -21.90 -24.28 13.10
N THR A 68 -22.33 -23.04 12.90
CA THR A 68 -23.49 -22.67 12.06
C THR A 68 -23.12 -22.24 10.64
N TYR A 69 -21.82 -22.18 10.35
CA TYR A 69 -21.28 -21.72 9.08
C TYR A 69 -20.74 -22.89 8.28
N ARG A 70 -20.53 -22.72 6.98
CA ARG A 70 -19.85 -23.69 6.09
C ARG A 70 -18.65 -23.02 5.44
N GLU A 71 -17.64 -23.83 5.12
CA GLU A 71 -16.56 -23.40 4.25
C GLU A 71 -17.14 -23.01 2.87
N ALA A 72 -16.67 -21.89 2.35
CA ALA A 72 -16.86 -21.54 0.96
C ALA A 72 -16.09 -22.55 0.09
N ASN A 73 -16.77 -23.11 -0.91
CA ASN A 73 -16.15 -23.99 -1.90
C ASN A 73 -15.47 -23.18 -3.00
#